data_AF-A0A754E7M1-F1
#
_entry.id   AF-A0A754E7M1-F1
#
_cell.length_a   1.000
_cell.length_b   1.000
_cell.length_c   1.000
_cell.angle_alpha   90.00
_cell.angle_beta   90.00
_cell.angle_gamma   90.00
#
_symmetry.space_group_name_H-M   'P 1'
#
loop_
_entity.id
_entity.type
_entity.pdbx_description
1 polymer ?
#
loop_
_entity_poly.entity_id
_entity_poly.type
_entity_poly.pdbx_seq_one_letter_code
_entity_poly.pdbx_strand_id
1 'polypeptide(L)'
;MKTDTDGLTMNQLAERNAEHLATIAALAAENAAMKSAKEIIRHLNANREEANFCGIDDCHIDDAVEAMLTPATDAFLAEVRAQSADELAELYFTLAAHEANRYIADSWRESARFAKDHAAQLRQEAAK
;
A
#
# COMPACT_ATOMS: atom_id res chain seq x y z
N MET A 1 5.77 -21.16 -10.97
CA MET A 1 5.86 -20.24 -9.82
C MET A 1 7.10 -20.65 -9.04
N LYS A 2 8.25 -20.01 -9.27
CA LYS A 2 9.39 -20.14 -8.38
C LYS A 2 8.94 -19.52 -7.06
N THR A 3 8.99 -20.26 -5.98
CA THR A 3 8.77 -19.68 -4.65
C THR A 3 10.00 -18.84 -4.35
N ASP A 4 9.84 -17.53 -4.11
CA ASP A 4 10.92 -16.57 -3.77
C ASP A 4 11.65 -16.89 -2.44
N THR A 5 11.55 -18.12 -1.97
CA THR A 5 12.18 -18.67 -0.77
C THR A 5 13.50 -19.38 -1.08
N ASP A 6 13.80 -19.68 -2.34
CA ASP A 6 15.01 -20.40 -2.75
C ASP A 6 16.25 -19.52 -2.55
N GLY A 7 16.85 -19.60 -1.37
CA GLY A 7 18.12 -18.92 -1.03
C GLY A 7 18.07 -18.03 0.22
N LEU A 8 16.91 -17.85 0.85
CA LEU A 8 16.79 -17.09 2.10
C LEU A 8 17.07 -17.98 3.31
N THR A 9 17.77 -17.42 4.29
CA THR A 9 17.93 -18.05 5.60
C THR A 9 16.59 -18.06 6.35
N MET A 10 16.44 -18.96 7.33
CA MET A 10 15.25 -19.01 8.18
C MET A 10 14.97 -17.67 8.89
N ASN A 11 16.02 -16.91 9.23
CA ASN A 11 15.86 -15.60 9.86
C ASN A 11 15.28 -14.56 8.89
N GLN A 12 15.73 -14.53 7.64
CA GLN A 12 15.19 -13.61 6.63
C GLN A 12 13.73 -13.95 6.28
N LEU A 13 13.37 -15.23 6.25
CA LEU A 13 11.98 -15.65 6.07
C LEU A 13 11.09 -15.21 7.24
N ALA A 14 11.60 -15.34 8.48
CA ALA A 14 10.87 -14.89 9.67
C ALA A 14 10.64 -13.38 9.66
N GLU A 15 11.66 -12.59 9.26
CA GLU A 15 11.56 -11.14 9.12
C GLU A 15 10.52 -10.73 8.07
N ARG A 16 10.60 -11.28 6.86
CA ARG A 16 9.62 -11.01 5.79
C ARG A 16 8.19 -11.39 6.21
N ASN A 17 8.03 -12.53 6.89
CA ASN A 17 6.72 -12.95 7.38
C ASN A 17 6.20 -11.99 8.46
N ALA A 18 7.06 -11.47 9.34
CA ALA A 18 6.68 -10.48 10.33
C ALA A 18 6.20 -9.17 9.66
N GLU A 19 6.88 -8.71 8.61
CA GLU A 19 6.45 -7.55 7.82
C GLU A 19 5.07 -7.78 7.18
N HIS A 20 4.86 -8.92 6.52
CA HIS A 20 3.56 -9.25 5.93
C HIS A 20 2.43 -9.31 6.97
N LEU A 21 2.70 -9.90 8.14
CA LEU A 21 1.74 -9.95 9.24
C LEU A 21 1.40 -8.55 9.76
N ALA A 22 2.39 -7.66 9.86
CA ALA A 22 2.16 -6.27 10.26
C ALA A 22 1.25 -5.53 9.27
N THR A 23 1.50 -5.67 7.96
CA THR A 23 0.64 -5.09 6.92
C THR A 23 -0.78 -5.64 6.97
N ILE A 24 -0.94 -6.96 7.12
CA ILE A 24 -2.27 -7.60 7.22
C ILE A 24 -3.01 -7.10 8.47
N ALA A 25 -2.31 -6.97 9.61
CA ALA A 25 -2.92 -6.48 10.84
C ALA A 25 -3.42 -5.02 10.70
N ALA A 26 -2.64 -4.15 10.05
CA ALA A 26 -3.04 -2.77 9.78
C ALA A 26 -4.28 -2.69 8.87
N LEU A 27 -4.28 -3.45 7.75
CA LEU A 27 -5.42 -3.52 6.84
C LEU A 27 -6.67 -4.11 7.53
N ALA A 28 -6.50 -5.09 8.42
CA ALA A 28 -7.61 -5.66 9.18
C ALA A 28 -8.21 -4.65 10.17
N ALA A 29 -7.36 -3.82 10.81
CA ALA A 29 -7.80 -2.75 11.70
C ALA A 29 -8.61 -1.68 10.95
N GLU A 30 -8.15 -1.22 9.79
CA GLU A 30 -8.92 -0.29 8.93
C GLU A 30 -10.27 -0.88 8.52
N ASN A 31 -10.29 -2.15 8.11
CA ASN A 31 -11.54 -2.82 7.76
C ASN A 31 -12.51 -2.91 8.94
N ALA A 32 -12.02 -3.06 10.17
CA ALA A 32 -12.85 -3.04 11.37
C ALA A 32 -13.39 -1.63 11.64
N ALA A 33 -12.56 -0.59 11.51
CA ALA A 33 -12.95 0.81 11.65
C ALA A 33 -14.02 1.20 10.61
N MET A 34 -13.82 0.87 9.33
CA MET A 34 -14.82 1.08 8.26
C MET A 34 -16.17 0.42 8.57
N LYS A 35 -16.16 -0.79 9.13
CA LYS A 35 -17.39 -1.47 9.55
C LYS A 35 -18.07 -0.74 10.71
N SER A 36 -17.31 -0.18 11.65
CA SER A 36 -17.84 0.66 12.71
C SER A 36 -18.49 1.93 12.14
N ALA A 37 -17.79 2.65 11.25
CA ALA A 37 -18.31 3.84 10.58
C ALA A 37 -19.64 3.56 9.85
N LYS A 38 -19.73 2.42 9.16
CA LYS A 38 -20.97 1.99 8.52
C LYS A 38 -22.14 1.86 9.50
N GLU A 39 -21.91 1.28 10.68
CA GLU A 39 -22.97 1.12 11.68
C GLU A 39 -23.36 2.46 12.33
N ILE A 40 -22.40 3.35 12.56
CA ILE A 40 -22.68 4.73 13.00
C ILE A 40 -23.58 5.46 11.98
N ILE A 41 -23.22 5.40 10.69
CA ILE A 41 -24.01 6.01 9.61
C ILE A 41 -25.42 5.40 9.54
N ARG A 42 -25.53 4.08 9.75
CA ARG A 42 -26.83 3.39 9.79
C ARG A 42 -27.71 3.90 10.95
N HIS A 43 -27.12 4.06 12.13
CA HIS A 43 -27.81 4.60 13.31
C HIS A 43 -28.33 6.02 13.06
N LEU A 44 -27.47 6.91 12.55
CA LEU A 44 -27.82 8.30 12.25
C LEU A 44 -28.93 8.41 11.18
N ASN A 45 -28.90 7.54 10.16
CA ASN A 45 -29.94 7.51 9.13
C ASN A 45 -31.30 7.03 9.64
N ALA A 46 -31.32 6.08 10.59
CA ALA A 46 -32.55 5.58 11.19
C ALA A 46 -33.21 6.62 12.11
N ASN A 47 -32.41 7.42 12.81
CA ASN A 47 -32.87 8.39 13.81
C ASN A 47 -32.69 9.83 13.32
N ARG A 48 -33.22 10.14 12.13
CA ARG A 48 -32.99 11.42 11.44
C ARG A 48 -33.39 12.66 12.26
N GLU A 49 -34.36 12.55 13.17
CA GLU A 49 -34.75 13.64 14.08
C GLU A 49 -33.74 13.89 15.20
N GLU A 50 -33.10 12.83 15.73
CA GLU A 50 -32.00 12.93 16.71
C GLU A 50 -30.74 13.51 16.04
N ALA A 51 -30.47 13.13 14.79
CA ALA A 51 -29.37 13.70 14.00
C ALA A 51 -29.59 15.20 13.69
N ASN A 52 -30.85 15.65 13.59
CA ASN A 52 -31.21 17.05 13.31
C ASN A 52 -31.26 17.94 14.58
N PHE A 53 -31.29 17.33 15.78
CA PHE A 53 -31.18 17.97 17.09
C PHE A 53 -29.74 17.91 17.62
N CYS A 54 -28.74 18.09 16.76
CA CYS A 54 -27.35 18.16 17.19
C CYS A 54 -27.06 19.55 17.78
N GLY A 55 -27.37 19.72 19.07
CA GLY A 55 -27.10 20.93 19.84
C GLY A 55 -26.00 20.77 20.90
N ILE A 56 -25.33 19.62 21.01
CA ILE A 56 -24.35 19.33 22.06
C ILE A 56 -23.32 18.35 21.48
N ASP A 57 -22.06 18.76 21.36
CA ASP A 57 -20.77 18.01 21.54
C ASP A 57 -20.63 16.49 21.22
N ASP A 58 -21.57 15.83 20.53
CA ASP A 58 -21.70 14.36 20.47
C ASP A 58 -21.71 13.81 19.03
N CYS A 59 -20.90 14.42 18.18
CA CYS A 59 -20.78 14.13 16.75
C CYS A 59 -20.04 12.81 16.49
N HIS A 60 -20.72 11.68 16.64
CA HIS A 60 -20.31 10.36 16.10
C HIS A 60 -19.99 10.41 14.59
N ILE A 61 -20.39 11.49 13.91
CA ILE A 61 -19.99 11.81 12.53
C ILE A 61 -18.47 11.97 12.41
N ASP A 62 -17.81 12.65 13.35
CA ASP A 62 -16.36 12.85 13.31
C ASP A 62 -15.61 11.52 13.48
N ASP A 63 -16.08 10.67 14.42
CA ASP A 63 -15.58 9.30 14.59
C ASP A 63 -15.78 8.45 13.33
N ALA A 64 -16.93 8.59 12.66
CA ALA A 64 -17.19 7.89 11.41
C ALA A 64 -16.28 8.39 10.27
N VAL A 65 -16.03 9.70 10.19
CA VAL A 65 -15.12 10.30 9.20
C VAL A 65 -13.68 9.83 9.44
N GLU A 66 -13.21 9.82 10.68
CA GLU A 66 -11.88 9.32 11.03
C GLU A 66 -11.74 7.83 10.71
N ALA A 67 -12.74 7.03 11.05
CA ALA A 67 -12.77 5.59 10.76
C ALA A 67 -12.91 5.25 9.26
N MET A 68 -13.20 6.25 8.41
CA MET A 68 -13.22 6.13 6.95
C MET A 68 -11.88 6.49 6.28
N LEU A 69 -10.89 6.98 7.02
CA LEU A 69 -9.53 7.16 6.51
C LEU A 69 -8.88 5.78 6.25
N THR A 70 -8.07 5.68 5.19
CA THR A 70 -7.48 4.40 4.74
C THR A 70 -5.97 4.46 4.47
N PRO A 71 -5.14 5.02 5.37
CA PRO A 71 -3.70 5.17 5.16
C PRO A 71 -2.94 3.84 4.92
N ALA A 72 -3.28 2.76 5.61
CA ALA A 72 -2.68 1.44 5.42
C ALA A 72 -3.06 0.83 4.06
N THR A 73 -4.30 1.04 3.60
CA THR A 73 -4.71 0.65 2.25
C THR A 73 -3.94 1.45 1.19
N ASP A 74 -3.76 2.75 1.38
CA ASP A 74 -3.01 3.61 0.47
C ASP A 74 -1.52 3.19 0.41
N ALA A 75 -0.90 2.94 1.56
CA ALA A 75 0.45 2.42 1.66
C ALA A 75 0.60 1.04 0.98
N PHE A 76 -0.36 0.14 1.18
CA PHE A 76 -0.36 -1.16 0.52
C PHE A 76 -0.45 -1.04 -1.00
N LEU A 77 -1.36 -0.20 -1.52
CA LEU A 77 -1.51 0.01 -2.96
C LEU A 77 -0.26 0.67 -3.58
N ALA A 78 0.37 1.61 -2.86
CA ALA A 78 1.62 2.20 -3.29
C ALA A 78 2.76 1.18 -3.37
N GLU A 79 2.87 0.29 -2.38
CA GLU A 79 3.85 -0.80 -2.41
C GLU A 79 3.59 -1.77 -3.58
N VAL A 80 2.34 -2.17 -3.82
CA VAL A 80 1.99 -3.03 -4.97
C VAL A 80 2.38 -2.38 -6.30
N ARG A 81 2.11 -1.07 -6.46
CA ARG A 81 2.54 -0.33 -7.65
C ARG A 81 4.06 -0.25 -7.75
N ALA A 82 4.75 0.00 -6.63
CA ALA A 82 6.21 0.06 -6.58
C ALA A 82 6.85 -1.29 -6.95
N GLN A 83 6.31 -2.41 -6.50
CA GLN A 83 6.76 -3.76 -6.87
C GLN A 83 6.68 -4.00 -8.38
N SER A 84 5.58 -3.58 -9.03
CA SER A 84 5.49 -3.70 -10.50
C SER A 84 6.55 -2.87 -11.23
N ALA A 85 6.90 -1.69 -10.71
CA ALA A 85 7.96 -0.86 -11.26
C ALA A 85 9.35 -1.47 -11.00
N ASP A 86 9.55 -2.10 -9.84
CA ASP A 86 10.74 -2.87 -9.52
C ASP A 86 10.93 -4.05 -10.49
N GLU A 87 9.88 -4.84 -10.76
CA GLU A 87 9.93 -5.95 -11.73
C GLU A 87 10.30 -5.47 -13.14
N LEU A 88 9.75 -4.33 -13.57
CA LEU A 88 10.09 -3.72 -14.85
C LEU A 88 11.55 -3.27 -14.90
N ALA A 89 12.07 -2.71 -13.81
CA ALA A 89 13.48 -2.35 -13.71
C ALA A 89 14.40 -3.57 -13.83
N GLU A 90 14.08 -4.68 -13.16
CA GLU A 90 14.86 -5.92 -13.25
C GLU A 90 14.85 -6.50 -14.67
N LEU A 91 13.72 -6.41 -15.38
CA LEU A 91 13.65 -6.77 -16.79
C LEU A 91 14.62 -5.93 -17.63
N TYR A 92 14.62 -4.60 -17.46
CA TYR A 92 15.54 -3.73 -18.19
C TYR A 92 17.00 -3.98 -17.85
N PHE A 93 17.35 -4.25 -16.59
CA PHE A 93 18.70 -4.64 -16.22
C PHE A 93 19.12 -5.96 -16.87
N THR A 94 18.21 -6.94 -16.92
CA THR A 94 18.44 -8.23 -17.59
C THR A 94 18.69 -8.02 -19.09
N LEU A 95 17.86 -7.22 -19.76
CA LEU A 95 18.06 -6.87 -21.17
C LEU A 95 19.42 -6.19 -21.38
N ALA A 96 19.77 -5.21 -20.54
CA ALA A 96 21.05 -4.50 -20.61
C ALA A 96 22.27 -5.42 -20.40
N ALA A 97 22.15 -6.47 -19.60
CA ALA A 97 23.21 -7.43 -19.37
C ALA A 97 23.48 -8.33 -20.58
N HIS A 98 22.44 -8.59 -21.40
CA HIS A 98 22.52 -9.45 -22.58
C HIS A 98 22.74 -8.68 -23.90
N GLU A 99 22.78 -7.36 -23.85
CA GLU A 99 22.93 -6.51 -25.04
C GLU A 99 24.40 -6.35 -25.47
N ALA A 100 24.68 -6.64 -26.73
CA ALA A 100 26.00 -6.43 -27.31
C ALA A 100 26.23 -4.96 -27.70
N ASN A 101 25.18 -4.24 -28.09
CA ASN A 101 25.27 -2.84 -28.46
C ASN A 101 25.29 -1.95 -27.21
N ARG A 102 26.46 -1.38 -26.91
CA ARG A 102 26.66 -0.50 -25.75
C ARG A 102 25.63 0.63 -25.64
N TYR A 103 25.26 1.27 -26.75
CA TYR A 103 24.30 2.37 -26.73
C TYR A 103 22.91 1.91 -26.29
N ILE A 104 22.46 0.75 -26.78
CA ILE A 104 21.18 0.15 -26.40
C ILE A 104 21.23 -0.35 -24.95
N ALA A 105 22.35 -0.97 -24.55
CA ALA A 105 22.56 -1.41 -23.17
C ALA A 105 22.46 -0.24 -22.18
N ASP A 106 23.10 0.89 -22.49
CA ASP A 106 23.08 2.08 -21.64
C ASP A 106 21.67 2.70 -21.55
N SER A 107 20.92 2.71 -22.66
CA SER A 107 19.51 3.14 -22.71
C SER A 107 18.60 2.25 -21.83
N TRP A 108 18.80 0.93 -21.85
CA TRP A 108 18.07 0.01 -20.96
C TRP A 108 18.45 0.20 -19.49
N ARG A 109 19.73 0.42 -19.15
CA ARG A 109 20.13 0.75 -17.77
C ARG A 109 19.50 2.05 -17.29
N GLU A 110 19.36 3.05 -18.15
CA GLU A 110 18.69 4.30 -17.81
C GLU A 110 17.20 4.09 -17.56
N SER A 111 16.53 3.32 -18.43
CA SER A 111 15.12 2.94 -18.24
C SER A 111 14.90 2.18 -16.91
N ALA A 112 15.83 1.28 -16.55
CA ALA A 112 15.79 0.56 -15.28
C ALA A 112 15.92 1.50 -14.08
N ARG A 113 16.88 2.44 -14.12
CA ARG A 113 17.04 3.45 -13.05
C ARG A 113 15.80 4.32 -12.88
N PHE A 114 15.22 4.78 -13.99
CA PHE A 114 13.97 5.53 -13.95
C PHE A 114 12.84 4.74 -13.28
N ALA A 115 12.68 3.46 -13.61
CA ALA A 115 11.67 2.61 -12.99
C ALA A 115 11.93 2.41 -11.47
N LYS A 116 13.19 2.25 -11.05
CA LYS A 116 13.56 2.20 -9.61
C LYS A 116 13.25 3.51 -8.89
N ASP A 117 13.58 4.64 -9.49
CA ASP A 117 13.31 5.96 -8.92
C ASP A 117 11.80 6.19 -8.78
N HIS A 118 11.01 5.76 -9.77
CA HIS A 118 9.56 5.81 -9.72
C HIS A 118 8.99 4.91 -8.61
N ALA A 119 9.50 3.68 -8.46
CA ALA A 119 9.12 2.79 -7.36
C ALA A 119 9.40 3.42 -5.98
N ALA A 120 10.55 4.08 -5.82
CA ALA A 120 10.90 4.79 -4.60
C ALA A 120 9.96 6.00 -4.34
N GLN A 121 9.61 6.75 -5.39
CA GLN A 121 8.68 7.88 -5.30
C GLN A 121 7.29 7.41 -4.82
N LEU A 122 6.76 6.32 -5.38
CA LEU A 122 5.47 5.77 -4.99
C LEU A 122 5.43 5.44 -3.48
N ARG A 123 6.50 4.83 -2.96
CA ARG A 123 6.63 4.51 -1.52
C ARG A 123 6.72 5.77 -0.66
N GLN A 124 7.42 6.81 -1.11
CA GLN A 124 7.55 8.08 -0.37
C GLN A 124 6.26 8.88 -0.34
N GLU A 125 5.49 8.90 -1.44
CA GLU A 125 4.23 9.63 -1.52
C GLU A 125 3.16 9.04 -0.60
N ALA A 126 3.16 7.72 -0.40
CA ALA A 126 2.25 7.08 0.55
C ALA A 126 2.62 7.23 2.03
N ALA A 127 3.84 7.72 2.32
CA ALA A 127 4.31 7.99 3.68
C ALA A 127 4.07 9.45 4.12
N LYS A 128 3.45 10.28 3.26
CA LYS A 128 3.11 11.69 3.53
C LYS A 128 1.68 11.83 4.00
#